data_AF-A0A2G8KKJ8-F1
#
_entry.id   AF-A0A2G8KKJ8-F1
#
_cell.length_a   1.000
_cell.length_b   1.000
_cell.length_c   1.000
_cell.angle_alpha   90.00
_cell.angle_beta   90.00
_cell.angle_gamma   90.00
#
_symmetry.space_group_name_H-M   'P 1'
#
loop_
_entity.id
_entity.type
_entity.pdbx_description
1 polymer ?
#
loop_
_entity_poly.entity_id
_entity_poly.type
_entity_poly.pdbx_seq_one_letter_code
_entity_poly.pdbx_strand_id
1 'polypeptide(L)'
;MFTGKKNIPNHEYSMGDSILQEVKHHPYLGVELSSDLTWSKHINQSVNSANKILGLIKRNFWNCASSARETAYKALVRPKLEYASVIWDPHQKIHTESLEKVQRRAARFVKNEYSRFSSITDMLKDLNWDTLENRRFKARLVTIYKETHGLIPSNINNLLEDKEKPTTRQSHSLNYKIPQAQKNCYKYSLYPRTIPQWNALPPDLKSAPNTASFKLMLGSQQHH
;
A
#
# COMPACT_ATOMS: atom_id res chain seq x y z
N MET A 1 -23.23 2.41 -4.65
CA MET A 1 -22.72 3.79 -4.83
C MET A 1 -22.08 4.23 -3.51
N PHE A 2 -20.82 4.68 -3.49
CA PHE A 2 -20.14 5.06 -2.25
C PHE A 2 -20.35 6.56 -2.00
N THR A 3 -21.15 6.94 -0.99
CA THR A 3 -21.36 8.36 -0.63
C THR A 3 -21.20 8.55 0.87
N GLY A 4 -20.50 9.61 1.28
CA GLY A 4 -20.39 10.00 2.69
C GLY A 4 -21.41 11.08 3.08
N LYS A 5 -22.63 11.04 2.54
CA LYS A 5 -23.72 11.96 2.92
C LYS A 5 -24.46 11.40 4.14
N LYS A 6 -24.86 12.25 5.08
CA LYS A 6 -25.65 11.84 6.27
C LYS A 6 -27.05 11.32 5.90
N ASN A 7 -27.62 11.84 4.81
CA ASN A 7 -28.81 11.28 4.15
C ASN A 7 -28.36 10.62 2.84
N ILE A 8 -28.31 9.29 2.85
CA ILE A 8 -28.09 8.49 1.64
C ILE A 8 -29.46 8.37 0.97
N PRO A 9 -29.66 8.90 -0.25
CA PRO A 9 -30.90 8.67 -0.98
C PRO A 9 -31.05 7.15 -1.15
N ASN A 10 -32.15 6.61 -0.65
CA ASN A 10 -32.45 5.19 -0.82
C ASN A 10 -32.87 5.00 -2.28
N HIS A 11 -31.90 4.66 -3.13
CA HIS A 11 -32.11 4.46 -4.55
C HIS A 11 -31.92 2.98 -4.85
N GLU A 12 -32.97 2.35 -5.37
CA GLU A 12 -32.91 0.98 -5.83
C GLU A 12 -32.16 0.95 -7.16
N TYR A 13 -31.01 0.30 -7.17
CA TYR A 13 -30.24 0.07 -8.39
C TYR A 13 -30.67 -1.29 -8.95
N SER A 14 -31.04 -1.35 -10.22
CA SER A 14 -31.25 -2.60 -10.94
C SER A 14 -30.17 -2.83 -11.99
N MET A 15 -29.82 -4.10 -12.21
CA MET A 15 -29.00 -4.54 -13.33
C MET A 15 -29.83 -5.56 -14.13
N GLY A 16 -30.32 -5.13 -15.30
CA GLY A 16 -31.39 -5.84 -16.00
C GLY A 16 -32.62 -5.94 -15.10
N ASP A 17 -33.17 -7.14 -14.94
CA ASP A 17 -34.36 -7.41 -14.12
C ASP A 17 -34.04 -7.68 -12.64
N SER A 18 -32.77 -7.59 -12.23
CA SER A 18 -32.33 -7.90 -10.86
C SER A 18 -32.06 -6.63 -10.05
N ILE A 19 -32.72 -6.50 -8.90
CA ILE A 19 -32.45 -5.42 -7.93
C ILE A 19 -31.16 -5.74 -7.16
N LEU A 20 -30.20 -4.81 -7.19
CA LEU A 20 -28.93 -4.92 -6.49
C LEU A 20 -29.11 -4.65 -5.00
N GLN A 21 -28.73 -5.63 -4.18
CA GLN A 21 -28.76 -5.49 -2.73
C GLN A 21 -27.60 -4.63 -2.23
N GLU A 22 -27.90 -3.69 -1.33
CA GLU A 22 -26.87 -2.94 -0.62
C GLU A 22 -26.23 -3.82 0.46
N VAL A 23 -24.91 -3.94 0.42
CA VAL A 23 -24.13 -4.70 1.39
C VAL A 23 -23.12 -3.81 2.08
N LYS A 24 -22.91 -4.03 3.38
CA LYS A 24 -21.91 -3.29 4.16
C LYS A 24 -20.48 -3.59 3.73
N HIS A 25 -20.25 -4.82 3.26
CA HIS A 25 -18.96 -5.27 2.79
C HIS A 25 -19.10 -6.14 1.56
N HIS A 26 -18.19 -5.97 0.61
CA HIS A 26 -18.18 -6.73 -0.63
C HIS A 26 -16.74 -7.10 -1.02
N PRO A 27 -16.42 -8.40 -1.15
CA PRO A 27 -15.12 -8.82 -1.64
C PRO A 27 -15.03 -8.55 -3.15
N TYR A 28 -14.01 -7.82 -3.57
CA TYR A 28 -13.75 -7.51 -4.97
C TYR A 28 -12.28 -7.72 -5.30
N LEU A 29 -11.98 -8.67 -6.19
CA LEU A 29 -10.62 -9.03 -6.62
C LEU A 29 -9.65 -9.28 -5.45
N GLY A 30 -10.13 -9.86 -4.35
CA GLY A 30 -9.33 -10.15 -3.16
C GLY A 30 -9.12 -8.96 -2.22
N VAL A 31 -9.83 -7.85 -2.43
CA VAL A 31 -9.89 -6.70 -1.52
C VAL A 31 -11.30 -6.57 -0.95
N GLU A 32 -11.41 -6.41 0.36
CA GLU A 32 -12.71 -6.19 1.01
C GLU A 32 -13.06 -4.70 0.96
N LEU A 33 -14.06 -4.35 0.15
CA LEU A 33 -14.61 -3.00 0.10
C LEU A 33 -15.68 -2.83 1.18
N SER A 34 -15.67 -1.69 1.88
CA SER A 34 -16.70 -1.35 2.85
C SER A 34 -17.53 -0.15 2.37
N SER A 35 -18.79 -0.10 2.80
CA SER A 35 -19.69 1.02 2.44
C SER A 35 -19.21 2.37 3.00
N ASP A 36 -18.48 2.36 4.13
CA ASP A 36 -17.87 3.54 4.75
C ASP A 36 -16.47 3.90 4.21
N LEU A 37 -15.97 3.14 3.22
CA LEU A 37 -14.63 3.28 2.61
C LEU A 37 -13.47 3.16 3.62
N THR A 38 -13.68 2.49 4.75
CA THR A 38 -12.64 2.15 5.71
C THR A 38 -11.96 0.83 5.37
N TRP A 39 -10.64 0.78 5.53
CA TRP A 39 -9.86 -0.42 5.25
C TRP A 39 -9.74 -1.37 6.45
N SER A 40 -10.40 -1.07 7.57
CA SER A 40 -10.25 -1.77 8.85
C SER A 40 -10.52 -3.28 8.72
N LYS A 41 -11.62 -3.66 8.08
CA LYS A 41 -11.99 -5.07 7.88
C LYS A 41 -10.97 -5.79 7.00
N HIS A 42 -10.62 -5.20 5.86
CA HIS A 42 -9.63 -5.73 4.92
C HIS A 42 -8.26 -5.95 5.58
N ILE A 43 -7.77 -4.95 6.33
CA ILE A 43 -6.49 -5.01 7.01
C ILE A 43 -6.50 -6.10 8.09
N ASN A 44 -7.57 -6.19 8.88
CA ASN A 44 -7.70 -7.25 9.89
C ASN A 44 -7.71 -8.65 9.24
N GLN A 45 -8.43 -8.83 8.13
CA GLN A 45 -8.44 -10.08 7.37
C GLN A 45 -7.04 -10.42 6.83
N SER A 46 -6.33 -9.42 6.27
CA SER A 46 -4.97 -9.57 5.73
C SER A 46 -3.96 -9.95 6.82
N VAL A 47 -4.00 -9.27 7.97
CA VAL A 47 -3.17 -9.57 9.15
C VAL A 47 -3.45 -10.98 9.68
N ASN A 48 -4.72 -11.38 9.79
CA ASN A 48 -5.11 -12.70 10.26
C ASN A 48 -4.65 -13.80 9.29
N SER A 49 -4.82 -13.60 7.98
CA SER A 49 -4.35 -14.51 6.94
C SER A 49 -2.84 -14.68 6.99
N ALA A 50 -2.09 -13.57 7.10
CA ALA A 50 -0.64 -13.59 7.21
C ALA A 50 -0.16 -14.28 8.49
N ASN A 51 -0.80 -14.04 9.64
CA ASN A 51 -0.44 -14.71 10.90
C ASN A 51 -0.72 -16.23 10.85
N LYS A 52 -1.82 -16.67 10.21
CA LYS A 52 -2.11 -18.10 10.01
C LYS A 52 -0.99 -18.78 9.24
N ILE A 53 -0.58 -18.19 8.12
CA ILE A 53 0.53 -18.70 7.29
C ILE A 53 1.85 -18.66 8.07
N LEU A 54 2.13 -17.58 8.80
CA LEU A 54 3.32 -17.49 9.63
C LEU A 54 3.36 -18.58 10.70
N GLY A 55 2.22 -18.92 11.32
CA GLY A 55 2.09 -20.03 12.26
C GLY A 55 2.40 -21.39 11.61
N LEU A 56 1.88 -21.62 10.40
CA LEU A 56 2.19 -22.83 9.62
C LEU A 56 3.69 -22.93 9.29
N ILE A 57 4.30 -21.84 8.84
CA ILE A 57 5.75 -21.82 8.54
C ILE A 57 6.54 -22.08 9.81
N LYS A 58 6.19 -21.43 10.93
CA LYS A 58 6.86 -21.65 12.22
C LYS A 58 6.87 -23.11 12.63
N ARG A 59 5.76 -23.82 12.42
CA ARG A 59 5.64 -25.24 12.78
C ARG A 59 6.45 -26.18 11.88
N ASN A 60 6.56 -25.86 10.59
CA ASN A 60 7.20 -26.76 9.61
C ASN A 60 8.67 -26.43 9.33
N PHE A 61 9.09 -25.16 9.52
CA PHE A 61 10.42 -24.66 9.16
C PHE A 61 11.26 -24.28 10.39
N TRP A 62 10.91 -24.74 11.60
CA TRP A 62 11.60 -24.37 12.83
C TRP A 62 13.08 -24.80 12.84
N ASN A 63 13.39 -25.96 12.25
CA ASN A 63 14.75 -26.51 12.17
C ASN A 63 15.48 -26.17 10.86
N CYS A 64 14.93 -25.26 10.05
CA CYS A 64 15.54 -24.87 8.79
C CYS A 64 16.51 -23.70 8.97
N ALA A 65 17.45 -23.57 8.03
CA ALA A 65 18.37 -22.44 7.97
C ALA A 65 17.63 -21.09 7.96
N SER A 66 18.28 -20.03 8.47
CA SER A 66 17.71 -18.66 8.47
C SER A 66 17.26 -18.23 7.08
N SER A 67 18.07 -18.52 6.05
CA SER A 67 17.76 -18.21 4.65
C SER A 67 16.46 -18.88 4.19
N ALA A 68 16.25 -20.16 4.48
CA ALA A 68 15.04 -20.88 4.13
C ALA A 68 13.79 -20.30 4.82
N ARG A 69 13.91 -19.94 6.11
CA ARG A 69 12.83 -19.29 6.88
C ARG A 69 12.50 -17.90 6.29
N GLU A 70 13.52 -17.15 5.91
CA GLU A 70 13.37 -15.85 5.25
C GLU A 70 12.68 -15.98 3.90
N THR A 71 13.09 -16.93 3.07
CA THR A 71 12.46 -17.21 1.78
C THR A 71 10.99 -17.56 1.96
N ALA A 72 10.66 -18.43 2.94
CA ALA A 72 9.27 -18.79 3.24
C ALA A 72 8.44 -17.56 3.66
N TYR A 73 8.98 -16.68 4.51
CA TYR A 73 8.30 -15.43 4.86
C TYR A 73 8.04 -14.54 3.63
N LYS A 74 9.09 -14.28 2.82
CA LYS A 74 9.01 -13.40 1.65
C LYS A 74 8.06 -13.94 0.58
N ALA A 75 7.97 -15.26 0.43
CA ALA A 75 7.17 -15.92 -0.59
C ALA A 75 5.70 -16.16 -0.17
N LEU A 76 5.43 -16.41 1.11
CA LEU A 76 4.09 -16.85 1.55
C LEU A 76 3.37 -15.86 2.46
N VAL A 77 4.09 -15.18 3.36
CA VAL A 77 3.49 -14.27 4.36
C VAL A 77 3.42 -12.86 3.81
N ARG A 78 4.55 -12.33 3.31
CA ARG A 78 4.64 -10.94 2.86
C ARG A 78 3.65 -10.59 1.75
N PRO A 79 3.36 -11.45 0.74
CA PRO A 79 2.36 -11.13 -0.27
C PRO A 79 0.96 -10.90 0.29
N LYS A 80 0.57 -11.58 1.40
CA LYS A 80 -0.72 -11.33 2.06
C LYS A 80 -0.83 -9.93 2.68
N LEU A 81 0.30 -9.31 2.99
CA LEU A 81 0.39 -7.96 3.58
C LEU A 81 0.58 -6.86 2.53
N GLU A 82 0.90 -7.22 1.29
CA GLU A 82 1.25 -6.27 0.22
C GLU A 82 0.31 -6.32 -0.98
N TYR A 83 -0.49 -7.38 -1.12
CA TYR A 83 -1.43 -7.50 -2.22
C TYR A 83 -2.39 -6.31 -2.27
N ALA A 84 -2.45 -5.65 -3.42
CA ALA A 84 -3.25 -4.44 -3.68
C ALA A 84 -3.04 -3.29 -2.67
N SER A 85 -1.89 -3.26 -1.96
CA SER A 85 -1.65 -2.29 -0.88
C SER A 85 -1.60 -0.84 -1.33
N VAL A 86 -1.40 -0.60 -2.63
CA VAL A 86 -1.47 0.72 -3.26
C VAL A 86 -2.86 1.35 -3.08
N ILE A 87 -3.92 0.53 -3.00
CA ILE A 87 -5.31 0.97 -2.89
C ILE A 87 -5.68 1.23 -1.43
N TRP A 88 -5.39 0.27 -0.54
CA TRP A 88 -5.88 0.27 0.84
C TRP A 88 -4.91 0.83 1.87
N ASP A 89 -3.72 1.31 1.46
CA ASP A 89 -2.64 1.72 2.37
C ASP A 89 -3.15 2.54 3.57
N PRO A 90 -3.07 2.01 4.81
CA PRO A 90 -3.61 2.69 5.96
C PRO A 90 -2.93 4.04 6.22
N HIS A 91 -3.69 4.97 6.78
CA HIS A 91 -3.17 6.22 7.34
C HIS A 91 -3.20 6.22 8.87
N GLN A 92 -4.00 5.35 9.48
CA GLN A 92 -4.12 5.26 10.93
C GLN A 92 -3.00 4.37 11.48
N LYS A 93 -2.32 4.89 12.50
CA LYS A 93 -1.17 4.22 13.13
C LYS A 93 -1.49 2.81 13.63
N ILE A 94 -2.68 2.60 14.20
CA ILE A 94 -3.12 1.28 14.70
C ILE A 94 -3.08 0.21 13.60
N HIS A 95 -3.51 0.54 12.39
CA HIS A 95 -3.51 -0.37 11.25
C HIS A 95 -2.10 -0.59 10.71
N THR A 96 -1.31 0.47 10.55
CA THR A 96 0.10 0.36 10.17
C THR A 96 0.86 -0.54 11.15
N GLU A 97 0.73 -0.30 12.46
CA GLU A 97 1.37 -1.10 13.50
C GLU A 97 0.91 -2.56 13.52
N SER A 98 -0.37 -2.84 13.20
CA SER A 98 -0.87 -4.21 13.13
C SER A 98 -0.19 -5.02 12.03
N LEU A 99 0.11 -4.40 10.88
CA LEU A 99 0.87 -5.00 9.78
C LEU A 99 2.33 -5.18 10.17
N GLU A 100 2.97 -4.14 10.73
CA GLU A 100 4.37 -4.20 11.18
C GLU A 100 4.58 -5.30 12.24
N LYS A 101 3.63 -5.52 13.15
CA LYS A 101 3.69 -6.61 14.14
C LYS A 101 3.84 -7.99 13.48
N VAL A 102 3.24 -8.23 12.31
CA VAL A 102 3.42 -9.50 11.57
C VAL A 102 4.86 -9.62 11.07
N GLN A 103 5.40 -8.58 10.44
CA GLN A 103 6.80 -8.58 9.98
C GLN A 103 7.79 -8.76 11.13
N ARG A 104 7.58 -8.09 12.27
CA ARG A 104 8.43 -8.22 13.47
C ARG A 104 8.41 -9.64 14.04
N ARG A 105 7.24 -10.30 14.08
CA ARG A 105 7.12 -11.71 14.49
C ARG A 105 7.83 -12.66 13.52
N ALA A 106 7.84 -12.32 12.24
CA ALA A 106 8.56 -13.09 11.23
C ALA A 106 10.08 -12.89 11.35
N ALA A 107 10.56 -11.67 11.56
CA ALA A 107 11.98 -11.38 11.75
C ALA A 107 12.58 -12.16 12.94
N ARG A 108 11.87 -12.16 14.08
CA ARG A 108 12.23 -12.99 15.26
C ARG A 108 12.33 -14.47 14.93
N PHE A 109 11.37 -14.98 14.15
CA PHE A 109 11.37 -16.37 13.72
C PHE A 109 12.54 -16.70 12.79
N VAL A 110 12.85 -15.83 11.83
CA VAL A 110 13.96 -16.02 10.90
C VAL A 110 15.30 -16.02 11.64
N LYS A 111 15.53 -15.04 12.53
CA LYS A 111 16.75 -14.92 13.34
C LYS A 111 16.84 -15.94 14.48
N ASN A 112 15.76 -16.69 14.75
CA ASN A 112 15.61 -17.55 15.92
C ASN A 112 15.80 -16.81 17.27
N GLU A 113 15.45 -15.53 17.34
CA GLU A 113 15.75 -14.67 18.49
C GLU A 113 14.47 -14.16 19.15
N TYR A 114 14.24 -14.61 20.39
CA TYR A 114 13.01 -14.38 21.15
C TYR A 114 13.25 -13.67 22.48
N SER A 115 14.49 -13.28 22.77
CA SER A 115 14.81 -12.50 23.97
C SER A 115 14.02 -11.19 24.01
N ARG A 116 13.68 -10.76 25.23
CA ARG A 116 13.05 -9.46 25.46
C ARG A 116 14.03 -8.30 25.29
N PHE A 117 15.33 -8.57 25.41
CA PHE A 117 16.40 -7.59 25.28
C PHE A 117 16.86 -7.39 23.83
N SER A 118 16.45 -8.27 22.92
CA SER A 118 16.82 -8.18 21.52
C SER A 118 16.11 -7.00 20.82
N SER A 119 16.88 -6.17 20.13
CA SER A 119 16.35 -5.07 19.32
C SER A 119 15.76 -5.59 18.01
N ILE A 120 14.45 -5.40 17.85
CA ILE A 120 13.74 -5.77 16.61
C ILE A 120 14.23 -4.91 15.43
N THR A 121 14.59 -3.67 15.69
CA THR A 121 15.11 -2.75 14.68
C THR A 121 16.42 -3.29 14.09
N ASP A 122 17.31 -3.82 14.93
CA ASP A 122 18.58 -4.38 14.47
C ASP A 122 18.37 -5.70 13.72
N MET A 123 17.41 -6.54 14.14
CA MET A 123 17.04 -7.72 13.35
C MET A 123 16.57 -7.35 11.94
N LEU A 124 15.77 -6.30 11.79
CA LEU A 124 15.29 -5.86 10.48
C LEU A 124 16.45 -5.30 9.63
N LYS A 125 17.41 -4.60 10.24
CA LYS A 125 18.63 -4.14 9.56
C LYS A 125 19.49 -5.31 9.10
N ASP A 126 19.76 -6.28 9.98
CA ASP A 126 20.51 -7.50 9.67
C ASP A 126 19.90 -8.27 8.50
N LEU A 127 18.58 -8.36 8.45
CA LEU A 127 17.84 -9.03 7.38
C LEU A 127 17.69 -8.17 6.12
N ASN A 128 18.08 -6.90 6.17
CA ASN A 128 17.85 -5.89 5.14
C ASN A 128 16.36 -5.80 4.74
N TRP A 129 15.47 -5.77 5.75
CA TRP A 129 14.02 -5.66 5.56
C TRP A 129 13.55 -4.23 5.77
N ASP A 130 13.12 -3.59 4.68
CA ASP A 130 12.30 -2.38 4.72
C ASP A 130 11.05 -2.58 5.61
N THR A 131 10.59 -1.52 6.28
CA THR A 131 9.27 -1.53 6.92
C THR A 131 8.19 -1.75 5.86
N LEU A 132 7.08 -2.40 6.23
CA LEU A 132 5.99 -2.61 5.28
C LEU A 132 5.39 -1.26 4.84
N GLU A 133 5.38 -0.26 5.72
CA GLU A 133 5.00 1.12 5.36
C GLU A 133 5.87 1.69 4.24
N ASN A 134 7.19 1.56 4.35
CA ASN A 134 8.09 2.02 3.30
C ASN A 134 7.87 1.27 1.98
N ARG A 135 7.61 -0.04 2.06
CA ARG A 135 7.30 -0.87 0.88
C ARG A 135 6.01 -0.43 0.19
N ARG A 136 4.96 -0.11 0.95
CA ARG A 136 3.70 0.44 0.40
C ARG A 136 3.90 1.81 -0.22
N PHE A 137 4.67 2.68 0.44
CA PHE A 137 5.05 3.98 -0.11
C PHE A 137 5.76 3.85 -1.46
N LYS A 138 6.79 3.00 -1.55
CA LYS A 138 7.49 2.70 -2.81
C LYS A 138 6.55 2.15 -3.87
N ALA A 139 5.65 1.23 -3.51
CA ALA A 139 4.67 0.66 -4.43
C ALA A 139 3.71 1.71 -5.01
N ARG A 140 3.26 2.68 -4.22
CA ARG A 140 2.44 3.79 -4.72
C ARG A 140 3.20 4.67 -5.71
N LEU A 141 4.43 5.06 -5.38
CA LEU A 141 5.27 5.87 -6.28
C LEU A 141 5.55 5.15 -7.59
N VAL A 142 5.83 3.84 -7.55
CA VAL A 142 5.99 3.01 -8.76
C VAL A 142 4.70 2.99 -9.59
N THR A 143 3.53 3.00 -8.96
CA THR A 143 2.24 3.04 -9.66
C THR A 143 2.08 4.36 -10.39
N ILE A 144 2.33 5.49 -9.70
CA ILE A 144 2.30 6.82 -10.33
C ILE A 144 3.32 6.91 -11.48
N TYR A 145 4.54 6.41 -11.31
CA TYR A 145 5.54 6.35 -12.39
C TYR A 145 5.01 5.59 -13.63
N LYS A 146 4.34 4.46 -13.41
CA LYS A 146 3.79 3.68 -14.53
C LYS A 146 2.65 4.41 -15.23
N GLU A 147 1.77 5.08 -14.49
CA GLU A 147 0.70 5.90 -15.08
C GLU A 147 1.28 7.11 -15.84
N THR A 148 2.31 7.77 -15.30
CA THR A 148 2.94 8.94 -15.94
C THR A 148 3.64 8.59 -17.25
N HIS A 149 4.21 7.39 -17.36
CA HIS A 149 4.92 6.91 -18.54
C HIS A 149 4.06 6.04 -19.47
N GLY A 150 2.74 5.98 -19.26
CA GLY A 150 1.81 5.24 -20.12
C GLY A 150 2.00 3.71 -20.10
N LEU A 151 2.63 3.16 -19.05
CA LEU A 151 2.87 1.72 -18.90
C LEU A 151 1.62 0.97 -18.37
N ILE A 152 0.64 1.71 -17.84
CA ILE A 152 -0.67 1.21 -17.41
C ILE A 152 -1.75 2.26 -17.72
N PRO A 153 -3.03 1.87 -17.79
CA PRO A 153 -4.14 2.82 -17.95
C PRO A 153 -4.08 3.89 -16.84
N SER A 154 -4.04 5.15 -17.26
CA SER A 154 -3.95 6.28 -16.35
C SER A 154 -5.36 6.76 -15.98
N ASN A 155 -5.65 6.81 -14.68
CA ASN A 155 -6.84 7.51 -14.19
C ASN A 155 -6.49 8.89 -13.65
N ILE A 156 -5.19 9.21 -13.52
CA ILE A 156 -4.70 10.50 -13.02
C ILE A 156 -5.27 11.66 -13.83
N ASN A 157 -5.27 11.57 -15.16
CA ASN A 157 -5.74 12.67 -16.00
C ASN A 157 -7.26 12.85 -15.85
N ASN A 158 -8.03 11.77 -16.01
CA ASN A 158 -9.49 11.80 -15.86
C ASN A 158 -9.98 12.26 -14.46
N LEU A 159 -9.18 12.05 -13.40
CA LEU A 159 -9.52 12.43 -12.02
C LEU A 159 -8.98 13.81 -11.60
N LEU A 160 -8.00 14.36 -12.33
CA LEU A 160 -7.37 15.65 -12.03
C LEU A 160 -7.65 16.73 -13.07
N GLU A 161 -8.35 16.40 -14.16
CA GLU A 161 -8.89 17.34 -15.14
C GLU A 161 -9.89 18.27 -14.46
N ASP A 162 -9.46 19.51 -14.22
CA ASP A 162 -10.29 20.72 -14.41
C ASP A 162 -9.64 22.03 -13.95
N LYS A 163 -8.37 22.06 -13.54
CA LYS A 163 -7.77 23.34 -13.15
C LYS A 163 -6.33 23.46 -13.59
N GLU A 164 -6.10 24.43 -14.48
CA GLU A 164 -4.84 24.91 -15.02
C GLU A 164 -3.64 24.64 -14.09
N LYS A 165 -2.59 24.04 -14.67
CA LYS A 165 -1.31 23.83 -13.98
C LYS A 165 -0.83 25.19 -13.46
N PRO A 166 -0.60 25.38 -12.16
CA PRO A 166 0.05 26.60 -11.69
C PRO A 166 1.44 26.65 -12.31
N THR A 167 1.63 27.50 -13.31
CA THR A 167 2.91 27.74 -13.97
C THR A 167 3.77 28.61 -13.07
N THR A 168 4.35 28.02 -12.02
CA THR A 168 5.56 28.58 -11.41
C THR A 168 6.77 28.12 -12.22
N ARG A 169 7.74 29.03 -12.39
CA ARG A 169 8.95 28.86 -13.23
C ARG A 169 9.83 27.64 -12.89
N GLN A 170 9.53 26.91 -11.80
CA GLN A 170 10.27 25.74 -11.31
C GLN A 170 9.48 24.43 -11.42
N SER A 171 8.30 24.42 -12.06
CA SER A 171 7.49 23.21 -12.19
C SER A 171 8.07 22.24 -13.24
N HIS A 172 8.36 21.01 -12.83
CA HIS A 172 8.76 19.94 -13.75
C HIS A 172 7.57 19.46 -14.60
N SER A 173 7.80 19.08 -15.86
CA SER A 173 6.74 18.67 -16.82
C SER A 173 5.89 17.49 -16.31
N LEU A 174 6.51 16.61 -15.52
CA LEU A 174 5.88 15.43 -14.90
C LEU A 174 5.20 15.71 -13.54
N ASN A 175 5.09 16.97 -13.09
CA ASN A 175 4.36 17.29 -11.86
C ASN A 175 2.85 17.32 -12.11
N TYR A 176 2.09 16.86 -11.11
CA TYR A 176 0.63 16.91 -11.11
C TYR A 176 0.10 18.00 -10.20
N LYS A 177 -1.12 18.46 -10.48
CA LYS A 177 -1.85 19.30 -9.54
C LYS A 177 -2.19 18.49 -8.29
N ILE A 178 -1.92 19.06 -7.11
CA ILE A 178 -2.29 18.43 -5.84
C ILE A 178 -3.83 18.53 -5.70
N PRO A 179 -4.56 17.41 -5.65
CA PRO A 179 -6.01 17.44 -5.48
C PRO A 179 -6.36 17.88 -4.06
N GLN A 180 -7.41 18.70 -3.94
CA GLN A 180 -7.95 19.09 -2.65
C GLN A 180 -8.87 17.98 -2.12
N ALA A 181 -8.67 17.58 -0.86
CA ALA A 181 -9.45 16.53 -0.23
C ALA A 181 -9.90 16.95 1.16
N GLN A 182 -11.22 16.94 1.38
CA GLN A 182 -11.82 17.24 2.69
C GLN A 182 -12.04 15.97 3.53
N LYS A 183 -12.41 14.85 2.88
CA LYS A 183 -12.72 13.59 3.57
C LYS A 183 -11.48 12.69 3.62
N ASN A 184 -11.25 12.05 4.77
CA ASN A 184 -10.12 11.15 4.98
C ASN A 184 -10.08 9.99 3.98
N CYS A 185 -11.24 9.40 3.63
CA CYS A 185 -11.31 8.32 2.65
C CYS A 185 -10.73 8.70 1.28
N TYR A 186 -10.94 9.95 0.83
CA TYR A 186 -10.33 10.46 -0.40
C TYR A 186 -8.91 10.98 -0.18
N LYS A 187 -8.67 11.76 0.88
CA LYS A 187 -7.36 12.34 1.22
C LYS A 187 -6.26 11.29 1.32
N TYR A 188 -6.59 10.11 1.85
CA TYR A 188 -5.65 9.01 2.04
C TYR A 188 -5.75 7.92 0.97
N SER A 189 -6.57 8.13 -0.06
CA SER A 189 -6.58 7.29 -1.27
C SER A 189 -5.30 7.52 -2.09
N LEU A 190 -5.10 6.68 -3.11
CA LEU A 190 -3.87 6.64 -3.93
C LEU A 190 -3.40 8.03 -4.38
N TYR A 191 -4.22 8.79 -5.10
CA TYR A 191 -3.78 10.01 -5.76
C TYR A 191 -3.51 11.18 -4.81
N PRO A 192 -4.46 11.61 -3.95
CA PRO A 192 -4.23 12.77 -3.08
C PRO A 192 -3.09 12.57 -2.10
N ARG A 193 -2.85 11.32 -1.68
CA ARG A 193 -1.75 10.97 -0.79
C ARG A 193 -0.40 10.92 -1.50
N THR A 194 -0.36 10.41 -2.73
CA THR A 194 0.91 10.12 -3.43
C THR A 194 1.39 11.28 -4.30
N ILE A 195 0.50 12.10 -4.86
CA ILE A 195 0.89 13.22 -5.73
C ILE A 195 1.84 14.22 -5.05
N PRO A 196 1.63 14.66 -3.80
CA PRO A 196 2.59 15.51 -3.11
C PRO A 196 3.97 14.85 -2.99
N GLN A 197 3.98 13.54 -2.71
CA GLN A 197 5.21 12.74 -2.57
C GLN A 197 5.92 12.58 -3.91
N TRP A 198 5.18 12.34 -4.99
CA TRP A 198 5.67 12.29 -6.36
C TRP A 198 6.27 13.64 -6.77
N ASN A 199 5.54 14.74 -6.56
CA ASN A 199 6.00 16.08 -6.92
C ASN A 199 7.29 16.48 -6.20
N ALA A 200 7.50 15.99 -4.98
CA ALA A 200 8.73 16.21 -4.21
C ALA A 200 9.94 15.39 -4.71
N LEU A 201 9.76 14.41 -5.60
CA LEU A 201 10.89 13.63 -6.12
C LEU A 201 11.80 14.47 -7.04
N PRO A 202 13.12 14.21 -7.05
CA PRO A 202 14.05 14.84 -7.98
C PRO A 202 13.65 14.62 -9.45
N PRO A 203 13.92 15.59 -10.34
CA PRO A 203 13.68 15.46 -11.79
C PRO A 203 14.28 14.19 -12.39
N ASP A 204 15.54 13.89 -12.04
CA ASP A 204 16.27 12.73 -12.58
C ASP A 204 15.61 11.40 -12.19
N LEU A 205 15.06 11.34 -10.97
CA LEU A 205 14.33 10.16 -10.51
C LEU A 205 13.01 10.01 -11.27
N LYS A 206 12.27 11.09 -11.50
CA LYS A 206 11.01 11.04 -12.27
C LYS A 206 11.24 10.63 -13.71
N SER A 207 12.35 11.07 -14.31
CA SER A 207 12.72 10.83 -15.71
C SER A 207 13.55 9.55 -15.90
N ALA A 208 13.54 8.63 -14.91
CA ALA A 208 14.24 7.36 -15.02
C ALA A 208 13.78 6.58 -16.28
N PRO A 209 14.69 5.89 -16.99
CA PRO A 209 14.42 5.34 -18.32
C PRO A 209 13.43 4.16 -18.30
N ASN A 210 13.31 3.45 -17.18
CA ASN A 210 12.39 2.35 -17.03
C ASN A 210 12.04 2.11 -15.55
N THR A 211 11.03 1.25 -15.32
CA THR A 211 10.55 0.93 -13.97
C THR A 211 11.61 0.31 -13.07
N ALA A 212 12.58 -0.45 -13.62
CA ALA A 212 13.62 -1.07 -12.82
C ALA A 212 14.62 -0.03 -12.30
N SER A 213 15.09 0.87 -13.18
CA SER A 213 15.94 2.01 -12.81
C SER A 213 15.25 2.90 -11.77
N PHE A 214 13.96 3.21 -11.97
CA PHE A 214 13.18 3.98 -11.00
C PHE A 214 13.16 3.32 -9.62
N LYS A 215 12.89 2.02 -9.54
CA LYS A 215 12.87 1.27 -8.27
C LYS A 215 14.22 1.24 -7.57
N LEU A 216 15.30 1.09 -8.34
CA LEU A 216 16.66 1.09 -7.79
C LEU A 216 17.03 2.46 -7.20
N MET A 217 16.80 3.53 -7.95
CA MET A 217 17.08 4.90 -7.50
C MET A 217 16.21 5.31 -6.30
N LEU A 218 14.96 4.82 -6.23
CA LEU A 218 14.07 5.04 -5.09
C LEU A 218 14.58 4.32 -3.82
N GLY A 219 15.33 3.23 -3.98
CA GLY A 219 15.98 2.52 -2.88
C GLY A 219 17.22 3.24 -2.35
N SER A 220 18.01 3.89 -3.21
CA SER A 220 19.27 4.55 -2.83
C SER A 220 19.08 5.88 -2.10
N GLN A 221 17.94 6.57 -2.30
CA GLN A 221 17.64 7.87 -1.69
C GLN A 221 17.27 7.82 -0.19
N GLN A 222 17.24 6.64 0.44
CA GLN A 222 16.85 6.45 1.84
C GLN A 222 18.00 6.11 2.79
N HIS A 223 19.25 6.15 2.30
CA HIS A 223 20.46 5.93 3.11
C HIS A 223 21.16 7.24 3.54
N HIS A 224 20.49 8.39 3.41
CA HIS A 224 20.96 9.68 3.91
C HIS A 224 19.99 10.27 4.93
#